data_AF-A0A3M1DFR6-F1
#
_entry.id   AF-A0A3M1DFR6-F1
#
_cell.length_a   1.000
_cell.length_b   1.000
_cell.length_c   1.000
_cell.angle_alpha   90.00
_cell.angle_beta   90.00
_cell.angle_gamma   90.00
#
_symmetry.space_group_name_H-M   'P 1'
#
loop_
_entity.id
_entity.type
_entity.pdbx_description
1 polymer ?
#
loop_
_entity_poly.entity_id
_entity_poly.type
_entity_poly.pdbx_seq_one_letter_code
_entity_poly.pdbx_strand_id
1 'polypeptide(L)'
;MYTVPVANWSDYAALQSQLDKLLQAETLPFERPGKNGVREVDLRPALYELSIADEQLVMTLGLGEGGYARPEEIVSLLADGLTVDSKALRYHRKRLYRVNQDGSEIDPMSI
;
A
#
# COMPACT_ATOMS: atom_id res chain seq x y z
N MET A 1 -2.87 -0.83 -8.50
CA MET A 1 -1.94 0.31 -8.30
C MET A 1 -2.70 1.52 -7.76
N TYR A 2 -2.22 2.06 -6.65
CA TYR A 2 -2.71 3.27 -5.99
C TYR A 2 -1.60 4.32 -5.94
N THR A 3 -1.97 5.60 -5.92
CA THR A 3 -1.03 6.71 -5.69
C THR A 3 -1.56 7.68 -4.64
N VAL A 4 -0.65 8.30 -3.89
CA VAL A 4 -0.91 9.42 -2.98
C VAL A 4 0.25 10.42 -3.01
N PRO A 5 0.03 11.75 -2.97
CA PRO A 5 1.12 12.72 -3.05
C PRO A 5 2.09 12.61 -1.88
N VAL A 6 3.41 12.68 -2.16
CA VAL A 6 4.44 12.69 -1.09
C VAL A 6 4.43 13.96 -0.25
N ALA A 7 3.81 15.04 -0.76
CA ALA A 7 3.61 16.30 -0.02
C ALA A 7 2.81 16.14 1.29
N ASN A 8 2.18 14.99 1.51
CA ASN A 8 1.54 14.66 2.78
C ASN A 8 2.54 14.23 3.87
N TRP A 9 3.82 14.06 3.54
CA TRP A 9 4.90 13.80 4.49
C TRP A 9 5.79 15.04 4.63
N SER A 10 6.21 15.33 5.86
CA SER A 10 7.07 16.46 6.19
C SER A 10 8.55 16.20 5.90
N ASP A 11 8.97 14.94 5.82
CA ASP A 11 10.36 14.54 5.59
C ASP A 11 10.45 13.39 4.58
N TYR A 12 10.99 13.72 3.40
CA TYR A 12 11.20 12.77 2.31
C TYR A 12 12.21 11.68 2.65
N ALA A 13 13.31 12.01 3.33
CA ALA A 13 14.36 11.06 3.65
C ALA A 13 13.88 10.05 4.70
N ALA A 14 13.12 10.53 5.69
CA ALA A 14 12.45 9.68 6.66
C ALA A 14 11.41 8.77 5.99
N LEU A 15 10.62 9.29 5.06
CA LEU A 15 9.68 8.48 4.26
C LEU A 15 10.42 7.37 3.50
N GLN A 16 11.46 7.70 2.74
CA GLN A 16 12.24 6.71 1.98
C GLN A 16 12.81 5.61 2.90
N SER A 17 13.34 5.98 4.07
CA SER A 17 13.83 5.00 5.05
C SER A 17 12.73 4.05 5.56
N GLN A 18 11.51 4.55 5.72
CA GLN A 18 10.37 3.72 6.10
C GLN A 18 9.95 2.76 4.98
N LEU A 19 9.93 3.22 3.71
CA LEU A 19 9.64 2.36 2.56
C LEU A 19 10.60 1.16 2.51
N ASP A 20 11.90 1.42 2.65
CA ASP A 20 12.93 0.37 2.59
C ASP A 20 12.73 -0.67 3.69
N LYS A 21 12.39 -0.22 4.91
CA LYS A 21 12.09 -1.11 6.05
C LYS A 21 10.86 -1.98 5.79
N LEU A 22 9.78 -1.41 5.27
CA LEU A 22 8.54 -2.14 4.98
C LEU A 22 8.74 -3.19 3.89
N LEU A 23 9.52 -2.88 2.84
CA LEU A 23 9.82 -3.82 1.76
C LEU A 23 10.70 -4.99 2.21
N GLN A 24 11.61 -4.73 3.16
CA GLN A 24 12.51 -5.74 3.73
C GLN A 24 11.86 -6.58 4.84
N ALA A 25 10.71 -6.15 5.37
CA ALA A 25 10.01 -6.88 6.42
C ALA A 25 9.49 -8.23 5.93
N GLU A 26 9.68 -9.27 6.74
CA GLU A 26 9.13 -10.61 6.47
C GLU A 26 7.62 -10.68 6.75
N THR A 27 7.13 -9.86 7.68
CA THR A 27 5.73 -9.74 8.05
C THR A 27 5.37 -8.27 8.29
N LEU A 28 4.11 -7.92 8.03
CA LEU A 28 3.54 -6.59 8.27
C LEU A 28 2.24 -6.74 9.08
N PRO A 29 2.33 -7.01 10.40
CA PRO A 29 1.15 -7.18 11.23
C PRO A 29 0.36 -5.87 11.31
N PHE A 30 -0.96 -5.97 11.18
CA PHE A 30 -1.86 -4.83 11.22
C PHE A 30 -3.17 -5.18 11.92
N GLU A 31 -3.62 -4.27 12.78
CA GLU A 31 -4.87 -4.41 13.52
C GLU A 31 -6.06 -3.88 12.72
N ARG A 32 -6.94 -4.79 12.28
CA ARG A 32 -8.19 -4.43 11.60
C ARG A 32 -9.34 -4.39 12.58
N PRO A 33 -10.05 -3.25 12.73
CA PRO A 33 -11.33 -3.25 13.41
C PRO A 33 -12.36 -4.03 12.60
N GLY A 34 -12.99 -5.02 13.23
CA GLY A 34 -14.06 -5.83 12.68
C GLY A 34 -15.32 -5.78 13.55
N LYS A 35 -16.40 -6.42 13.06
CA LYS A 35 -17.69 -6.46 13.78
C LYS A 35 -17.60 -7.08 15.18
N ASN A 36 -16.63 -7.96 15.40
CA ASN A 36 -16.44 -8.71 16.65
C ASN A 36 -15.14 -8.32 17.38
N GLY A 37 -14.66 -7.09 17.20
CA GLY A 37 -13.43 -6.60 17.80
C GLY A 37 -12.27 -6.45 16.81
N VAL A 38 -11.07 -6.26 17.35
CA VAL A 38 -9.85 -6.09 16.55
C VAL A 38 -9.31 -7.45 16.15
N ARG A 39 -8.99 -7.62 14.87
CA ARG A 39 -8.32 -8.82 14.33
C ARG A 39 -6.98 -8.41 13.75
N GLU A 40 -5.93 -9.10 14.15
CA GLU A 40 -4.62 -8.99 13.52
C GLU A 40 -4.60 -9.70 12.16
N VAL A 41 -3.99 -9.06 11.17
CA VAL A 41 -3.73 -9.60 9.84
C VAL A 41 -2.31 -9.27 9.41
N ASP A 42 -1.71 -10.12 8.59
CA ASP A 42 -0.46 -9.80 7.93
C ASP A 42 -0.75 -9.17 6.56
N LEU A 43 -0.22 -7.96 6.32
CA LEU A 43 -0.36 -7.24 5.05
C LEU A 43 0.73 -7.60 4.05
N ARG A 44 1.83 -8.25 4.48
CA ARG A 44 2.99 -8.53 3.63
C ARG A 44 2.67 -9.28 2.35
N PRO A 45 1.81 -10.32 2.34
CA PRO A 45 1.45 -11.05 1.11
C PRO A 45 0.74 -10.17 0.09
N ALA A 46 0.14 -9.06 0.52
CA ALA A 46 -0.61 -8.14 -0.33
C ALA A 46 0.19 -6.87 -0.69
N LEU A 47 1.46 -6.73 -0.29
CA LEU A 47 2.33 -5.63 -0.69
C LEU A 47 3.32 -6.11 -1.76
N TYR A 48 3.02 -5.81 -3.02
CA TYR A 48 3.88 -6.22 -4.15
C TYR A 48 4.93 -5.17 -4.51
N GLU A 49 4.54 -3.89 -4.47
CA GLU A 49 5.45 -2.78 -4.77
C GLU A 49 5.12 -1.57 -3.91
N LEU A 50 6.16 -0.87 -3.50
CA LEU A 50 6.09 0.40 -2.77
C LEU A 50 7.26 1.26 -3.23
N SER A 51 6.99 2.42 -3.82
CA SER A 51 8.05 3.27 -4.37
C SER A 51 7.61 4.73 -4.41
N ILE A 52 8.56 5.64 -4.58
CA ILE A 52 8.26 7.04 -4.85
C ILE A 52 8.60 7.32 -6.31
N ALA A 53 7.64 7.86 -7.06
CA ALA A 53 7.79 8.28 -8.45
C ALA A 53 6.95 9.52 -8.72
N ASP A 54 7.48 10.50 -9.46
CA ASP A 54 6.77 11.73 -9.86
C ASP A 54 6.05 12.43 -8.70
N GLU A 55 6.71 12.58 -7.55
CA GLU A 55 6.16 13.16 -6.31
C GLU A 55 4.92 12.42 -5.76
N GLN A 56 4.77 11.15 -6.13
CA GLN A 56 3.73 10.25 -5.61
C GLN A 56 4.37 9.06 -4.90
N LEU A 57 3.80 8.68 -3.78
CA LEU A 57 3.94 7.33 -3.26
C LEU A 57 3.08 6.41 -4.12
N VAL A 58 3.72 5.46 -4.80
CA VAL A 58 3.09 4.45 -5.65
C VAL A 58 3.03 3.13 -4.90
N MET A 59 1.86 2.49 -4.96
CA MET A 59 1.58 1.24 -4.24
C MET A 59 0.94 0.22 -5.17
N THR A 60 1.54 -0.96 -5.28
CA THR A 60 0.92 -2.12 -5.93
C THR A 60 0.49 -3.10 -4.85
N LEU A 61 -0.83 -3.20 -4.66
CA LEU A 61 -1.45 -3.95 -3.58
C LEU A 61 -2.30 -5.10 -4.11
N GLY A 62 -2.31 -6.21 -3.38
CA GLY A 62 -3.16 -7.36 -3.61
C GLY A 62 -4.63 -7.08 -3.33
N LEU A 63 -5.49 -7.72 -4.12
CA LEU A 63 -6.94 -7.67 -4.00
C LEU A 63 -7.50 -9.08 -4.25
N GLY A 64 -8.05 -9.73 -3.22
CA GLY A 64 -8.78 -11.00 -3.36
C GLY A 64 -8.26 -12.12 -2.45
N GLU A 65 -8.33 -13.35 -2.96
CA GLU A 65 -8.08 -14.58 -2.18
C GLU A 65 -6.62 -14.77 -1.76
N GLY A 66 -5.65 -14.23 -2.51
CA GLY A 66 -4.22 -14.23 -2.14
C GLY A 66 -3.87 -13.25 -1.02
N GLY A 67 -4.85 -12.53 -0.47
CA GLY A 67 -4.67 -11.46 0.48
C GLY A 67 -5.15 -10.12 -0.07
N TYR A 68 -5.46 -9.19 0.83
CA TYR A 68 -5.74 -7.81 0.46
C TYR A 68 -5.13 -6.86 1.47
N ALA A 69 -4.64 -5.73 0.96
CA ALA A 69 -4.24 -4.58 1.77
C ALA A 69 -4.96 -3.34 1.23
N ARG A 70 -5.46 -2.51 2.13
CA ARG A 70 -6.03 -1.21 1.77
C ARG A 70 -4.92 -0.18 1.78
N PRO A 71 -4.93 0.81 0.86
CA PRO A 71 -3.84 1.78 0.79
C PRO A 71 -3.69 2.58 2.09
N GLU A 72 -4.78 2.85 2.81
CA GLU A 72 -4.71 3.50 4.13
C GLU A 72 -4.04 2.66 5.20
N GLU A 73 -4.07 1.33 5.11
CA GLU A 73 -3.38 0.45 6.06
C GLU A 73 -1.87 0.49 5.82
N ILE A 74 -1.45 0.48 4.55
CA ILE A 74 -0.04 0.61 4.17
C ILE A 74 0.50 1.98 4.56
N VAL A 75 -0.24 3.06 4.30
CA VAL A 75 0.19 4.41 4.70
C VAL A 75 0.20 4.57 6.23
N SER A 76 -0.65 3.86 6.97
CA SER A 76 -0.58 3.86 8.44
C SER A 76 0.72 3.26 8.97
N LEU A 77 1.35 2.34 8.23
CA LEU A 77 2.68 1.82 8.56
C LEU A 77 3.83 2.79 8.20
N LEU A 78 3.53 3.83 7.42
CA LEU A 78 4.42 4.92 7.02
C LEU A 78 4.08 6.23 7.75
N ALA A 79 3.55 6.15 8.97
CA ALA A 79 2.96 7.31 9.66
C ALA A 79 3.98 8.34 10.15
N ASP A 80 5.27 7.99 10.24
CA ASP A 80 6.29 8.96 10.66
C ASP A 80 6.46 10.06 9.61
N GLY A 81 6.38 11.31 10.05
CA GLY A 81 6.33 12.49 9.18
C GLY A 81 5.00 12.71 8.45
N LEU A 82 3.99 11.85 8.59
CA LEU A 82 2.71 12.03 7.93
C LEU A 82 1.92 13.18 8.58
N THR A 83 1.51 14.16 7.76
CA THR A 83 0.91 15.43 8.22
C THR A 83 -0.60 15.36 8.43
N VAL A 84 -1.25 14.32 7.92
CA VAL A 84 -2.70 14.11 8.00
C VAL A 84 -2.98 12.63 8.25
N ASP A 85 -4.12 12.31 8.87
CA ASP A 85 -4.49 10.91 9.10
C ASP A 85 -4.54 10.11 7.79
N SER A 86 -4.02 8.88 7.81
CA SER A 86 -3.95 8.02 6.62
C SER A 86 -5.32 7.78 6.00
N LYS A 87 -6.42 7.78 6.77
CA LYS A 87 -7.79 7.63 6.26
C LYS A 87 -8.33 8.91 5.63
N ALA A 88 -7.77 10.06 5.95
CA ALA A 88 -8.15 11.34 5.39
C ALA A 88 -7.47 11.62 4.02
N LEU A 89 -6.49 10.80 3.64
CA LEU A 89 -5.78 10.95 2.38
C LEU A 89 -6.63 10.59 1.17
N ARG A 90 -6.41 11.32 0.08
CA ARG A 90 -7.02 11.02 -1.22
C ARG A 90 -6.16 10.03 -1.98
N TYR A 91 -6.61 8.78 -2.02
CA TYR A 91 -5.99 7.73 -2.81
C TYR A 91 -6.54 7.70 -4.23
N HIS A 92 -5.66 7.63 -5.22
CA HIS A 92 -6.05 7.46 -6.61
C HIS A 92 -5.71 6.03 -7.07
N ARG A 93 -6.73 5.23 -7.38
CA ARG A 93 -6.52 3.93 -8.05
C ARG A 93 -6.27 4.17 -9.53
N LYS A 94 -5.03 3.96 -9.98
CA LYS A 94 -4.61 4.20 -11.37
C LYS A 94 -4.79 2.98 -12.27
N ARG A 95 -4.64 1.79 -11.72
CA ARG A 95 -4.71 0.53 -12.48
C ARG A 95 -5.20 -0.62 -11.62
N LEU A 96 -5.93 -1.54 -12.23
CA LEU A 96 -6.29 -2.84 -11.67
C LEU A 96 -5.99 -3.88 -12.75
N TYR A 97 -5.25 -4.92 -12.41
CA TYR A 97 -4.85 -5.96 -13.34
C TYR A 97 -4.71 -7.29 -12.61
N ARG A 98 -4.69 -8.39 -13.37
CA ARG A 98 -4.36 -9.73 -12.87
C ARG A 98 -3.01 -10.15 -13.43
N VAL A 99 -2.18 -10.76 -12.60
CA VAL A 99 -0.96 -11.44 -13.04
C VAL A 99 -1.24 -12.95 -13.09
N ASN A 100 -0.98 -13.57 -14.24
CA ASN A 100 -1.09 -15.01 -14.42
C ASN A 100 0.16 -15.74 -13.91
N GLN A 101 0.11 -17.06 -13.85
CA GLN A 101 1.24 -17.90 -13.40
C GLN A 101 2.48 -17.79 -14.30
N ASP A 102 2.31 -17.40 -15.56
CA ASP A 102 3.38 -17.16 -16.52
C ASP A 102 3.96 -15.73 -16.45
N GLY A 103 3.47 -14.91 -15.51
CA GLY A 103 3.86 -13.51 -15.35
C GLY A 103 3.15 -12.54 -16.30
N SER A 104 2.27 -13.01 -17.17
CA SER A 104 1.50 -12.12 -18.05
C SER A 104 0.50 -11.28 -17.27
N GLU A 105 0.38 -10.00 -17.64
CA GLU A 105 -0.59 -9.07 -17.06
C GLU A 105 -1.84 -8.98 -17.93
N ILE A 106 -3.01 -9.13 -17.32
CA ILE A 106 -4.31 -8.85 -17.94
C ILE A 106 -4.86 -7.57 -17.33
N ASP A 107 -4.92 -6.52 -18.15
CA ASP A 107 -5.64 -5.30 -17.83
C ASP A 107 -7.11 -5.42 -18.31
N PRO A 108 -8.11 -5.36 -17.41
CA PRO A 108 -9.52 -5.49 -17.77
C PRO A 108 -10.01 -4.42 -18.76
N MET A 109 -9.28 -3.32 -18.91
CA MET A 109 -9.62 -2.21 -19.82
C MET A 109 -8.99 -2.36 -21.21
N SER A 110 -8.24 -3.44 -21.46
CA SER A 110 -7.57 -3.71 -22.74
C SER A 110 -8.29 -4.79 -23.59
N ILE A 111 -9.54 -5.12 -23.25
CA ILE A 111 -10.39 -6.10 -23.95
C ILE A 111 -11.33 -5.39 -24.91
#